data_AF-A0A957G5F3-F1
#
_entry.id   AF-A0A957G5F3-F1
#
_cell.length_a   1.000
_cell.length_b   1.000
_cell.length_c   1.000
_cell.angle_alpha   90.00
_cell.angle_beta   90.00
_cell.angle_gamma   90.00
#
_symmetry.space_group_name_H-M   'P 1'
#
loop_
_entity.id
_entity.type
_entity.pdbx_description
1 polymer ?
#
loop_
_entity_poly.entity_id
_entity_poly.type
_entity_poly.pdbx_seq_one_letter_code
_entity_poly.pdbx_strand_id
1 'polypeptide(L)'
;MWRKKERQPDRPAADYGPWQTAFTADALRRAWVTVKANKGRSGSDGETWSQFERHLELNLRQLRSELLAGEYQPQRVTQVLVPKPSGGWRPITLWAIRDRVAQRAVYNYLEPVFEPRFLDCSYGFRPGRSTHDAAQAVQMARQAGAQWVLDADIKDCFGSMQDRLVLKRLQRWQVPQPIVTLMQRWLRAEVWNAWGSGARQAGTSQGGVISPLLCNLYLHPFDQALQKSGIWLVRYADDFVCLSRDERRIRQALKLADQTLQQLGLQIHPQKTRLTTFDEGFQFVGWFFVRNELFQLK
;
A
#
# COMPACT_ATOMS: atom_id res chain seq x y z
N MET A 1 -18.06 -16.88 -14.34
CA MET A 1 -18.79 -16.07 -15.35
C MET A 1 -18.41 -14.60 -15.15
N TRP A 2 -17.43 -14.08 -15.89
CA TRP A 2 -17.04 -12.66 -15.83
C TRP A 2 -18.18 -11.82 -16.42
N ARG A 3 -19.13 -11.43 -15.57
CA ARG A 3 -20.16 -10.47 -15.97
C ARG A 3 -19.44 -9.21 -16.46
N LYS A 4 -19.81 -8.71 -17.64
CA LYS A 4 -19.73 -7.28 -17.94
C LYS A 4 -20.53 -6.58 -16.83
N LYS A 5 -19.88 -6.20 -15.73
CA LYS A 5 -20.50 -5.32 -14.75
C LYS A 5 -20.68 -3.98 -15.44
N GLU A 6 -21.92 -3.54 -15.50
CA GLU A 6 -22.36 -2.20 -15.86
C GLU A 6 -21.45 -1.14 -15.22
N ARG A 7 -21.39 0.04 -15.86
CA ARG A 7 -20.72 1.23 -15.32
C ARG A 7 -20.88 1.26 -13.80
N GLN A 8 -19.77 1.22 -13.07
CA GLN A 8 -19.80 1.40 -11.62
C GLN A 8 -20.62 2.68 -11.34
N PRO A 9 -21.73 2.58 -10.59
CA PRO A 9 -22.51 3.76 -10.26
C PRO A 9 -21.61 4.74 -9.51
N ASP A 10 -21.93 6.04 -9.57
CA ASP A 10 -21.27 7.07 -8.75
C ASP A 10 -21.20 6.54 -7.32
N ARG A 11 -19.98 6.23 -6.87
CA ARG A 11 -19.79 5.69 -5.52
C ARG A 11 -20.29 6.73 -4.53
N PRO A 12 -20.97 6.32 -3.46
CA PRO A 12 -21.52 7.25 -2.48
C PRO A 12 -20.45 8.24 -2.02
N ALA A 13 -20.87 9.48 -1.76
CA ALA A 13 -19.99 10.50 -1.20
C ALA A 13 -19.27 9.92 0.02
N ALA A 14 -17.97 10.21 0.14
CA ALA A 14 -17.18 9.66 1.23
C ALA A 14 -17.66 10.26 2.55
N ASP A 15 -18.34 9.45 3.37
CA ASP A 15 -18.69 9.82 4.73
C ASP A 15 -17.59 9.35 5.67
N TYR A 16 -16.79 10.31 6.11
CA TYR A 16 -15.73 10.06 7.09
C TYR A 16 -16.22 10.24 8.53
N GLY A 17 -17.41 10.82 8.75
CA GLY A 17 -17.81 11.35 10.05
C GLY A 17 -16.83 12.41 10.60
N PRO A 18 -16.94 12.73 11.90
CA PRO A 18 -16.00 13.65 12.55
C PRO A 18 -14.60 13.03 12.68
N TRP A 19 -13.57 13.74 12.20
CA TRP A 19 -12.19 13.25 12.21
C TRP A 19 -11.65 12.98 13.62
N GLN A 20 -12.20 13.62 14.65
CA GLN A 20 -11.83 13.41 16.04
C GLN A 20 -12.13 11.97 16.50
N THR A 21 -13.05 11.27 15.84
CA THR A 21 -13.35 9.86 16.12
C THR A 21 -12.15 8.94 15.86
N ALA A 22 -11.20 9.35 15.00
CA ALA A 22 -9.93 8.66 14.81
C ALA A 22 -9.09 8.62 16.11
N PHE A 23 -9.33 9.54 17.05
CA PHE A 23 -8.49 9.77 18.23
C PHE A 23 -9.28 9.69 19.54
N THR A 24 -10.38 8.94 19.60
CA THR A 24 -10.98 8.61 20.90
C THR A 24 -10.02 7.75 21.74
N ALA A 25 -10.22 7.72 23.06
CA ALA A 25 -9.41 6.86 23.94
C ALA A 25 -9.45 5.39 23.46
N ASP A 26 -10.64 4.89 23.12
CA ASP A 26 -10.80 3.53 22.60
C ASP A 26 -10.16 3.34 21.22
N ALA A 27 -10.22 4.34 20.33
CA ALA A 27 -9.58 4.25 19.02
C ALA A 27 -8.06 4.11 19.16
N LEU A 28 -7.44 4.90 20.04
CA LEU A 28 -6.01 4.82 20.32
C LEU A 28 -5.62 3.51 21.04
N ARG A 29 -6.44 3.01 21.96
CA ARG A 29 -6.23 1.70 22.60
C ARG A 29 -6.30 0.57 21.57
N ARG A 30 -7.28 0.56 20.67
CA ARG A 30 -7.36 -0.42 19.57
C ARG A 30 -6.15 -0.33 18.66
N ALA A 31 -5.72 0.89 18.32
CA ALA A 31 -4.53 1.12 17.52
C ALA A 31 -3.26 0.55 18.20
N TRP A 32 -3.10 0.78 19.51
CA TRP A 32 -2.03 0.20 20.32
C TRP A 32 -2.02 -1.32 20.29
N VAL A 33 -3.17 -1.97 20.51
CA VAL A 33 -3.26 -3.46 20.49
C VAL A 33 -2.75 -4.01 19.16
N THR A 34 -3.18 -3.43 18.04
CA THR A 34 -2.71 -3.85 16.71
C THR A 34 -1.22 -3.59 16.51
N VAL A 35 -0.71 -2.43 16.95
CA VAL A 35 0.70 -2.06 16.81
C VAL A 35 1.60 -2.98 17.65
N LYS A 36 1.18 -3.32 18.88
CA LYS A 36 1.88 -4.23 19.78
C LYS A 36 1.94 -5.66 19.24
N ALA A 37 0.82 -6.16 18.71
CA ALA A 37 0.74 -7.53 18.16
C ALA A 37 1.72 -7.75 17.00
N ASN A 38 1.96 -6.72 16.18
CA ASN A 38 2.86 -6.79 15.02
C ASN A 38 4.37 -6.83 15.39
N LYS A 39 4.74 -6.71 16.67
CA LYS A 39 6.10 -6.89 17.23
C LYS A 39 7.23 -6.40 16.30
N GLY A 40 7.38 -5.08 16.18
CA GLY A 40 8.51 -4.46 15.48
C GLY A 40 9.67 -4.09 16.42
N ARG A 41 10.83 -3.72 15.87
CA ARG A 41 11.90 -3.06 16.65
C ARG A 41 11.43 -1.70 17.17
N SER A 42 11.95 -1.28 18.32
CA SER A 42 11.74 0.09 18.85
C SER A 42 12.21 1.15 17.85
N GLY A 43 11.63 2.35 17.98
CA GLY A 43 11.98 3.51 17.17
C GLY A 43 13.30 4.14 17.59
N SER A 44 13.55 5.34 17.07
CA SER A 44 14.76 6.13 17.35
C SER A 44 14.84 6.64 18.80
N ASP A 45 13.70 6.66 19.51
CA ASP A 45 13.52 7.10 20.89
C ASP A 45 14.02 6.09 21.92
N GLY A 46 14.37 4.87 21.48
CA GLY A 46 14.88 3.81 22.37
C GLY A 46 13.82 3.25 23.33
N GLU A 47 12.58 3.74 23.26
CA GLU A 47 11.49 3.29 24.13
C GLU A 47 11.10 1.86 23.75
N THR A 48 11.16 0.97 24.73
CA THR A 48 10.76 -0.43 24.58
C THR A 48 9.25 -0.56 24.69
N TRP A 49 8.70 -1.63 24.10
CA TRP A 49 7.28 -1.97 24.23
C TRP A 49 6.82 -2.04 25.69
N SER A 50 7.63 -2.60 26.57
CA SER A 50 7.33 -2.74 28.00
C SER A 50 7.35 -1.39 28.73
N GLN A 51 8.22 -0.47 28.34
CA GLN A 51 8.25 0.89 28.90
C GLN A 51 7.01 1.68 28.48
N PHE A 52 6.66 1.66 27.19
CA PHE A 52 5.46 2.33 26.69
C PHE A 52 4.19 1.76 27.34
N GLU A 53 4.13 0.43 27.50
CA GLU A 53 2.99 -0.25 28.11
C GLU A 53 2.83 0.07 29.61
N ARG A 54 3.94 0.20 30.35
CA ARG A 54 3.90 0.54 31.78
C ARG A 54 3.16 1.87 32.04
N HIS A 55 3.28 2.82 31.11
CA HIS A 55 2.64 4.13 31.19
C HIS A 55 1.57 4.32 30.11
N LEU A 56 0.95 3.24 29.63
CA LEU A 56 0.07 3.24 28.45
C LEU A 56 -0.99 4.33 28.49
N GLU A 57 -1.77 4.42 29.57
CA GLU A 57 -2.88 5.36 29.68
C GLU A 57 -2.42 6.83 29.77
N LEU A 58 -1.23 7.08 30.30
CA LEU A 58 -0.65 8.42 30.28
C LEU A 58 -0.18 8.77 28.86
N ASN A 59 0.57 7.85 28.23
CA ASN A 59 1.10 8.02 26.87
C ASN A 59 -0.01 8.24 25.84
N LEU A 60 -1.08 7.45 25.89
CA LEU A 60 -2.23 7.58 24.98
C LEU A 60 -3.02 8.88 25.22
N ARG A 61 -3.20 9.30 26.49
CA ARG A 61 -3.88 10.57 26.80
C ARG A 61 -3.08 11.76 26.29
N GLN A 62 -1.77 11.77 26.50
CA GLN A 62 -0.90 12.83 25.98
C GLN A 62 -0.94 12.87 24.45
N LEU A 63 -0.73 11.72 23.79
CA LEU A 63 -0.78 11.61 22.34
C LEU A 63 -2.11 12.11 21.78
N ARG A 64 -3.23 11.76 22.42
CA ARG A 64 -4.56 12.23 22.05
C ARG A 64 -4.67 13.75 22.11
N SER A 65 -4.26 14.36 23.22
CA SER A 65 -4.35 15.80 23.40
C SER A 65 -3.56 16.53 22.31
N GLU A 66 -2.34 16.09 22.03
CA GLU A 66 -1.51 16.68 20.98
C GLU A 66 -2.10 16.49 19.57
N LEU A 67 -2.70 15.34 19.27
CA LEU A 67 -3.35 15.08 17.98
C LEU A 67 -4.60 15.94 17.78
N LEU A 68 -5.43 16.09 18.81
CA LEU A 68 -6.66 16.90 18.74
C LEU A 68 -6.37 18.40 18.71
N ALA A 69 -5.33 18.85 19.41
CA ALA A 69 -4.88 20.25 19.39
C ALA A 69 -4.11 20.61 18.10
N GLY A 70 -3.71 19.62 17.29
CA GLY A 70 -2.89 19.84 16.10
C GLY A 70 -1.42 20.13 16.41
N GLU A 71 -0.98 19.87 17.64
CA GLU A 71 0.37 20.11 18.16
C GLU A 71 1.32 18.92 17.97
N TYR A 72 0.78 17.72 17.71
CA TYR A 72 1.56 16.50 17.51
C TYR A 72 2.63 16.66 16.41
N GLN A 73 3.88 16.33 16.74
CA GLN A 73 4.95 16.21 15.76
C GLN A 73 5.49 14.77 15.74
N PRO A 74 5.74 14.19 14.55
CA PRO A 74 6.40 12.90 14.45
C PRO A 74 7.77 12.95 15.13
N GLN A 75 8.11 11.89 15.85
CA GLN A 75 9.47 11.74 16.36
C GLN A 75 10.43 11.48 15.20
N ARG A 76 11.73 11.63 15.49
CA ARG A 76 12.80 11.33 14.53
C ARG A 76 12.62 9.90 13.99
N VAL A 77 12.74 9.71 12.68
CA VAL A 77 12.64 8.38 12.08
C VAL A 77 14.05 7.84 11.88
N THR A 78 14.29 6.57 12.20
CA THR A 78 15.56 5.90 11.88
C THR A 78 15.36 4.93 10.72
N GLN A 79 16.37 4.76 9.88
CA GLN A 79 16.35 3.76 8.82
C GLN A 79 17.37 2.65 9.06
N VAL A 80 16.97 1.40 8.82
CA VAL A 80 17.85 0.24 8.84
C VAL A 80 17.80 -0.47 7.50
N LEU A 81 18.93 -1.05 7.07
CA LEU A 81 18.99 -1.89 5.89
C LEU A 81 18.73 -3.34 6.28
N VAL A 82 17.80 -3.98 5.57
CA VAL A 82 17.48 -5.41 5.74
C VAL A 82 17.77 -6.12 4.42
N PRO A 83 18.37 -7.32 4.42
CA PRO A 83 18.62 -8.05 3.19
C PRO A 83 17.31 -8.46 2.51
N LYS A 84 17.28 -8.40 1.17
CA LYS A 84 16.19 -8.98 0.37
C LYS A 84 16.45 -10.47 0.13
N PRO A 85 15.41 -11.32 0.06
CA PRO A 85 15.58 -12.73 -0.35
C PRO A 85 16.24 -12.88 -1.73
N SER A 86 15.97 -11.95 -2.65
CA SER A 86 16.51 -11.92 -4.01
C SER A 86 17.93 -11.32 -4.12
N GLY A 87 18.58 -11.03 -3.00
CA GLY A 87 19.83 -10.26 -2.96
C GLY A 87 19.61 -8.74 -2.95
N GLY A 88 20.61 -8.02 -2.42
CA GLY A 88 20.56 -6.58 -2.18
C GLY A 88 19.91 -6.19 -0.85
N TRP A 89 19.74 -4.88 -0.64
CA TRP A 89 19.27 -4.30 0.62
C TRP A 89 17.96 -3.54 0.43
N ARG A 90 17.07 -3.60 1.42
CA ARG A 90 15.88 -2.74 1.51
C ARG A 90 15.99 -1.81 2.72
N PRO A 91 15.80 -0.49 2.54
CA PRO A 91 15.66 0.42 3.67
C PRO A 91 14.30 0.22 4.33
N ILE A 92 14.28 0.05 5.66
CA ILE A 92 13.07 0.02 6.48
C ILE A 92 13.12 1.17 7.48
N THR A 93 12.06 1.96 7.55
CA THR A 93 11.91 3.02 8.55
C THR A 93 11.36 2.48 9.87
N LEU A 94 12.00 2.91 10.95
CA LEU A 94 11.66 2.60 12.33
C LEU A 94 11.08 3.85 12.97
N TRP A 95 9.76 3.84 13.09
CA TRP A 95 8.98 4.89 13.77
C TRP A 95 8.94 4.65 15.28
N ALA A 96 8.88 5.74 16.06
CA ALA A 96 8.57 5.70 17.48
C ALA A 96 7.24 4.98 17.73
N ILE A 97 7.08 4.37 18.91
CA ILE A 97 5.87 3.60 19.24
C ILE A 97 4.63 4.50 19.15
N ARG A 98 4.69 5.71 19.72
CA ARG A 98 3.61 6.71 19.65
C ARG A 98 3.21 7.06 18.22
N ASP A 99 4.16 7.15 17.30
CA ASP A 99 3.90 7.49 15.90
C ASP A 99 3.22 6.33 15.18
N ARG A 100 3.61 5.09 15.47
CA ARG A 100 2.92 3.90 14.95
C ARG A 100 1.48 3.83 15.44
N VAL A 101 1.23 4.17 16.70
CA VAL A 101 -0.12 4.25 17.26
C VAL A 101 -0.94 5.33 16.54
N ALA A 102 -0.40 6.53 16.36
CA ALA A 102 -1.07 7.60 15.63
C ALA A 102 -1.37 7.23 14.17
N GLN A 103 -0.39 6.66 13.45
CA GLN A 103 -0.56 6.17 12.08
C GLN A 103 -1.61 5.05 12.01
N ARG A 104 -1.61 4.12 12.96
CA ARG A 104 -2.61 3.05 13.01
C ARG A 104 -4.00 3.59 13.30
N ALA A 105 -4.13 4.58 14.18
CA ALA A 105 -5.40 5.20 14.48
C ALA A 105 -6.00 5.88 13.23
N VAL A 106 -5.18 6.61 12.47
CA VAL A 106 -5.59 7.18 11.18
C VAL A 106 -5.89 6.10 10.13
N TYR A 107 -5.10 5.02 10.07
CA TYR A 107 -5.40 3.89 9.19
C TYR A 107 -6.80 3.32 9.48
N ASN A 108 -7.11 3.04 10.75
CA ASN A 108 -8.39 2.46 11.16
C ASN A 108 -9.57 3.39 10.87
N TYR A 109 -9.34 4.70 10.84
CA TYR A 109 -10.34 5.70 10.48
C TYR A 109 -10.59 5.77 8.97
N LEU A 110 -9.53 5.69 8.15
CA LEU A 110 -9.63 5.84 6.70
C LEU A 110 -10.02 4.56 5.97
N GLU A 111 -9.53 3.41 6.44
CA GLU A 111 -9.70 2.12 5.78
C GLU A 111 -11.17 1.79 5.47
N PRO A 112 -12.15 1.92 6.40
CA PRO A 112 -13.55 1.60 6.13
C PRO A 112 -14.18 2.45 5.02
N VAL A 113 -13.68 3.68 4.81
CA VAL A 113 -14.13 4.60 3.75
C VAL A 113 -13.39 4.33 2.45
N PHE A 114 -12.13 3.89 2.52
CA PHE A 114 -11.27 3.66 1.37
C PHE A 114 -11.54 2.32 0.71
N GLU A 115 -11.75 1.27 1.49
CA GLU A 115 -11.86 -0.11 1.03
C GLU A 115 -13.01 -0.33 0.02
N PRO A 116 -14.23 0.20 0.21
CA PRO A 116 -15.30 0.12 -0.79
C PRO A 116 -14.99 0.88 -2.10
N ARG A 117 -14.02 1.79 -2.06
CA ARG A 117 -13.57 2.58 -3.22
C ARG A 117 -12.41 1.92 -3.94
N PHE A 118 -11.70 0.95 -3.38
CA PHE A 118 -10.68 0.22 -4.13
C PHE A 118 -11.31 -0.75 -5.12
N LEU A 119 -10.62 -1.02 -6.23
CA LEU A 119 -11.11 -1.89 -7.30
C LEU A 119 -10.81 -3.35 -6.97
N ASP A 120 -11.66 -4.28 -7.41
CA ASP A 120 -11.50 -5.71 -7.13
C ASP A 120 -10.22 -6.32 -7.73
N CYS A 121 -9.57 -5.64 -8.68
CA CYS A 121 -8.27 -6.07 -9.21
C CYS A 121 -7.10 -5.85 -8.23
N SER A 122 -7.26 -5.07 -7.17
CA SER A 122 -6.21 -4.80 -6.19
C SER A 122 -6.37 -5.68 -4.94
N TYR A 123 -5.32 -6.40 -4.56
CA TYR A 123 -5.36 -7.37 -3.46
C TYR A 123 -4.37 -7.03 -2.33
N GLY A 124 -3.24 -6.40 -2.68
CA GLY A 124 -2.16 -6.16 -1.73
C GLY A 124 -2.59 -5.25 -0.58
N PHE A 125 -2.28 -5.65 0.66
CA PHE A 125 -2.48 -4.86 1.87
C PHE A 125 -3.93 -4.41 2.15
N ARG A 126 -4.91 -5.19 1.71
CA ARG A 126 -6.33 -4.91 1.94
C ARG A 126 -6.95 -5.95 2.88
N PRO A 127 -7.85 -5.54 3.79
CA PRO A 127 -8.51 -6.49 4.68
C PRO A 127 -9.37 -7.48 3.88
N GLY A 128 -9.35 -8.74 4.29
CA GLY A 128 -10.09 -9.80 3.61
C GLY A 128 -9.57 -10.15 2.21
N ARG A 129 -8.38 -9.68 1.82
CA ARG A 129 -7.72 -10.03 0.55
C ARG A 129 -6.34 -10.61 0.81
N SER A 130 -6.02 -11.69 0.12
CA SER A 130 -4.80 -12.47 0.29
C SER A 130 -4.09 -12.74 -1.04
N THR A 131 -2.87 -13.28 -0.97
CA THR A 131 -2.16 -13.78 -2.16
C THR A 131 -2.90 -14.94 -2.82
N HIS A 132 -3.62 -15.74 -2.03
CA HIS A 132 -4.50 -16.80 -2.53
C HIS A 132 -5.66 -16.23 -3.35
N ASP A 133 -6.33 -15.18 -2.89
CA ASP A 133 -7.43 -14.55 -3.64
C ASP A 133 -6.95 -13.95 -4.97
N ALA A 134 -5.75 -13.35 -4.96
CA ALA A 134 -5.10 -12.86 -6.17
C ALA A 134 -4.78 -14.02 -7.15
N ALA A 135 -4.25 -15.14 -6.64
CA ALA A 135 -4.00 -16.33 -7.45
C ALA A 135 -5.29 -16.94 -8.01
N GLN A 136 -6.36 -16.95 -7.24
CA GLN A 136 -7.67 -17.41 -7.70
C GLN A 136 -8.23 -16.52 -8.82
N ALA A 137 -8.03 -15.20 -8.74
CA ALA A 137 -8.43 -14.28 -9.81
C ALA A 137 -7.69 -14.56 -11.12
N VAL A 138 -6.40 -14.91 -11.05
CA VAL A 138 -5.60 -15.36 -12.21
C VAL A 138 -6.18 -16.66 -12.79
N GLN A 139 -6.51 -17.64 -11.95
CA GLN A 139 -7.15 -18.88 -12.42
C GLN A 139 -8.51 -18.63 -13.07
N MET A 140 -9.33 -17.73 -12.52
CA MET A 140 -10.61 -17.34 -13.12
C MET A 140 -10.44 -16.67 -14.48
N ALA A 141 -9.38 -15.88 -14.68
CA ALA A 141 -9.05 -15.31 -15.99
C ALA A 141 -8.62 -16.39 -16.99
N ARG A 142 -7.80 -17.37 -16.55
CA ARG A 142 -7.42 -18.55 -17.36
C ARG A 142 -8.64 -19.36 -17.80
N GLN A 143 -9.54 -19.69 -16.87
CA GLN A 143 -10.79 -20.40 -17.16
C GLN A 143 -11.70 -19.61 -18.12
N ALA A 144 -11.59 -18.28 -18.13
CA ALA A 144 -12.26 -17.41 -19.09
C ALA A 144 -11.53 -17.33 -20.45
N GLY A 145 -10.50 -18.13 -20.68
CA GLY A 145 -9.76 -18.26 -21.93
C GLY A 145 -8.56 -17.35 -22.07
N ALA A 146 -8.09 -16.71 -20.99
CA ALA A 146 -6.84 -15.96 -21.05
C ALA A 146 -5.65 -16.91 -21.29
N GLN A 147 -4.80 -16.56 -22.24
CA GLN A 147 -3.63 -17.34 -22.66
C GLN A 147 -2.34 -16.55 -22.49
N TRP A 148 -2.40 -15.24 -22.74
CA TRP A 148 -1.27 -14.32 -22.68
C TRP A 148 -1.27 -13.55 -21.37
N VAL A 149 -0.06 -13.35 -20.83
CA VAL A 149 0.18 -12.72 -19.54
C VAL A 149 1.30 -11.68 -19.70
N LEU A 150 1.05 -10.47 -19.21
CA LEU A 150 2.11 -9.54 -18.81
C LEU A 150 2.33 -9.76 -17.32
N ASP A 151 3.52 -10.23 -16.97
CA ASP A 151 4.02 -10.38 -15.60
C ASP A 151 4.99 -9.23 -15.35
N ALA A 152 4.65 -8.33 -14.41
CA ALA A 152 5.33 -7.06 -14.24
C ALA A 152 5.37 -6.56 -12.78
N ASP A 153 6.44 -5.84 -12.46
CA ASP A 153 6.71 -5.26 -11.14
C ASP A 153 6.96 -3.75 -11.30
N ILE A 154 6.56 -2.94 -10.32
CA ILE A 154 6.83 -1.50 -10.29
C ILE A 154 8.16 -1.25 -9.57
N LYS A 155 9.13 -0.66 -10.29
CA LYS A 155 10.46 -0.38 -9.77
C LYS A 155 10.39 0.60 -8.60
N ASP A 156 10.91 0.18 -7.45
CA ASP A 156 11.01 0.97 -6.22
C ASP A 156 9.73 1.77 -5.90
N CYS A 157 8.59 1.09 -5.94
CA CYS A 157 7.27 1.74 -5.84
C CYS A 157 7.17 2.67 -4.63
N PHE A 158 7.50 2.18 -3.43
CA PHE A 158 7.45 3.00 -2.21
C PHE A 158 8.48 4.14 -2.19
N GLY A 159 9.70 3.91 -2.69
CA GLY A 159 10.74 4.94 -2.74
C GLY A 159 10.49 6.02 -3.79
N SER A 160 9.74 5.71 -4.84
CA SER A 160 9.48 6.59 -5.98
C SER A 160 8.15 7.35 -5.90
N MET A 161 7.25 6.99 -4.97
CA MET A 161 5.98 7.70 -4.78
C MET A 161 6.21 9.16 -4.37
N GLN A 162 5.59 10.09 -5.09
CA GLN A 162 5.72 11.52 -4.84
C GLN A 162 4.68 12.01 -3.83
N ASP A 163 5.15 12.60 -2.73
CA ASP A 163 4.30 13.13 -1.65
C ASP A 163 3.20 14.08 -2.17
N ARG A 164 3.54 14.96 -3.12
CA ARG A 164 2.58 15.88 -3.73
C ARG A 164 1.41 15.14 -4.36
N LEU A 165 1.67 14.02 -5.04
CA LEU A 165 0.63 13.23 -5.68
C LEU A 165 -0.18 12.44 -4.66
N VAL A 166 0.44 11.92 -3.60
CA VAL A 166 -0.28 11.31 -2.45
C VAL A 166 -1.25 12.31 -1.83
N LEU A 167 -0.78 13.51 -1.48
CA LEU A 167 -1.61 14.56 -0.86
C LEU A 167 -2.74 15.01 -1.80
N LYS A 168 -2.46 15.17 -3.10
CA LYS A 168 -3.48 15.47 -4.11
C LYS A 168 -4.57 14.39 -4.19
N ARG A 169 -4.21 13.12 -4.02
CA ARG A 169 -5.19 12.01 -4.00
C ARG A 169 -6.03 12.03 -2.74
N LEU A 170 -5.43 12.27 -1.57
CA LEU A 170 -6.17 12.43 -0.31
C LEU A 170 -7.19 13.56 -0.41
N GLN A 171 -6.80 14.71 -0.97
CA GLN A 171 -7.70 15.83 -1.24
C GLN A 171 -8.83 15.46 -2.21
N ARG A 172 -8.50 14.79 -3.32
CA ARG A 172 -9.52 14.32 -4.29
C ARG A 172 -10.48 13.30 -3.66
N TRP A 173 -10.02 12.56 -2.67
CA TRP A 173 -10.83 11.62 -1.91
C TRP A 173 -11.60 12.30 -0.77
N GLN A 174 -11.47 13.62 -0.62
CA GLN A 174 -12.13 14.46 0.38
C GLN A 174 -11.79 14.05 1.81
N VAL A 175 -10.57 13.56 2.03
CA VAL A 175 -10.07 13.26 3.38
C VAL A 175 -10.06 14.55 4.21
N PRO A 176 -10.54 14.54 5.47
CA PRO A 176 -10.57 15.72 6.31
C PRO A 176 -9.20 16.37 6.47
N GLN A 177 -9.15 17.71 6.39
CA GLN A 177 -7.90 18.47 6.36
C GLN A 177 -6.97 18.21 7.56
N PRO A 178 -7.45 18.04 8.82
CA PRO A 178 -6.58 17.67 9.94
C PRO A 178 -5.85 16.34 9.74
N ILE A 179 -6.52 15.35 9.13
CA ILE A 179 -5.90 14.06 8.79
C ILE A 179 -4.89 14.21 7.66
N VAL A 180 -5.19 15.02 6.63
CA VAL A 180 -4.23 15.33 5.55
C VAL A 180 -2.97 16.01 6.11
N THR A 181 -3.11 16.93 7.06
CA THR A 181 -1.98 17.58 7.73
C THR A 181 -1.10 16.58 8.48
N LEU A 182 -1.69 15.60 9.19
CA LEU A 182 -0.92 14.52 9.84
C LEU A 182 -0.18 13.65 8.82
N MET A 183 -0.83 13.29 7.71
CA MET A 183 -0.17 12.58 6.61
C MET A 183 1.02 13.35 6.07
N GLN A 184 0.85 14.66 5.83
CA GLN A 184 1.93 15.53 5.37
C GLN A 184 3.09 15.59 6.37
N ARG A 185 2.81 15.64 7.69
CA ARG A 185 3.85 15.59 8.72
C ARG A 185 4.62 14.26 8.67
N TRP A 186 3.94 13.12 8.53
CA TRP A 186 4.62 11.83 8.42
C TRP A 186 5.45 11.70 7.14
N LEU A 187 4.89 12.08 5.97
CA LEU A 187 5.63 12.01 4.70
C LEU A 187 6.91 12.87 4.75
N ARG A 188 6.86 14.03 5.42
CA ARG A 188 7.99 14.95 5.55
C ARG A 188 8.90 14.69 6.75
N ALA A 189 8.59 13.69 7.58
CA ALA A 189 9.37 13.40 8.77
C ALA A 189 10.83 13.11 8.39
N GLU A 190 11.77 13.68 9.14
CA GLU A 190 13.19 13.50 8.86
C GLU A 190 13.64 12.09 9.24
N VAL A 191 14.23 11.42 8.26
CA VAL A 191 14.86 10.12 8.41
C VAL A 191 16.34 10.32 8.65
N TRP A 192 16.82 9.75 9.75
CA TRP A 192 18.22 9.70 10.09
C TRP A 192 18.81 8.33 9.77
N ASN A 193 19.85 8.36 8.94
CA ASN A 193 20.57 7.17 8.51
C ASN A 193 21.83 7.02 9.37
N ALA A 194 21.99 5.85 10.01
CA ALA A 194 23.19 5.55 10.79
C ALA A 194 24.49 5.44 9.94
N TRP A 195 24.37 5.39 8.60
CA TRP A 195 25.46 5.07 7.68
C TRP A 195 25.92 6.25 6.78
N GLY A 196 25.46 7.49 7.04
CA GLY A 196 25.80 8.71 6.27
C GLY A 196 25.11 8.81 4.90
N SER A 197 24.86 9.96 4.27
CA SER A 197 24.89 11.38 4.62
C SER A 197 23.59 12.03 4.10
N GLY A 198 22.97 12.90 4.91
CA GLY A 198 21.82 13.73 4.54
C GLY A 198 20.50 13.29 5.16
N ALA A 199 19.83 14.22 5.83
CA ALA A 199 18.43 14.04 6.23
C ALA A 199 17.58 13.84 4.96
N ARG A 200 16.89 12.71 4.88
CA ARG A 200 15.90 12.46 3.82
C ARG A 200 14.51 12.55 4.43
N GLN A 201 13.52 12.91 3.64
CA GLN A 201 12.13 12.80 4.05
C GLN A 201 11.71 11.33 4.07
N ALA A 202 10.83 10.96 4.99
CA ALA A 202 10.36 9.59 5.13
C ALA A 202 9.54 9.13 3.92
N GLY A 203 8.85 10.04 3.25
CA GLY A 203 7.91 9.74 2.18
C GLY A 203 6.96 8.61 2.58
N THR A 204 6.60 7.78 1.60
CA THR A 204 5.85 6.54 1.85
C THR A 204 6.79 5.36 2.13
N SER A 205 7.83 5.57 2.94
CA SER A 205 8.84 4.55 3.24
C SER A 205 8.26 3.22 3.71
N GLN A 206 8.97 2.14 3.36
CA GLN A 206 8.70 0.80 3.87
C GLN A 206 8.88 0.79 5.39
N GLY A 207 7.86 0.30 6.12
CA GLY A 207 7.86 0.26 7.60
C GLY A 207 6.89 1.24 8.25
N GLY A 208 6.35 2.21 7.51
CA GLY A 208 5.23 3.02 7.96
C GLY A 208 3.94 2.20 8.03
N VAL A 209 3.17 2.35 9.12
CA VAL A 209 1.90 1.61 9.32
C VAL A 209 0.86 2.03 8.27
N ILE A 210 0.92 3.28 7.83
CA ILE A 210 -0.02 3.87 6.88
C ILE A 210 0.41 3.69 5.41
N SER A 211 1.71 3.45 5.15
CA SER A 211 2.28 3.38 3.80
C SER A 211 1.54 2.41 2.87
N PRO A 212 1.11 1.20 3.30
CA PRO A 212 0.38 0.30 2.43
C PRO A 212 -0.95 0.85 1.91
N LEU A 213 -1.70 1.57 2.76
CA LEU A 213 -2.96 2.22 2.37
C LEU A 213 -2.71 3.34 1.36
N LEU A 214 -1.66 4.12 1.58
CA LEU A 214 -1.25 5.20 0.68
C LEU A 214 -0.80 4.67 -0.68
N CYS A 215 -0.09 3.54 -0.72
CA CYS A 215 0.29 2.87 -1.96
C CYS A 215 -0.94 2.49 -2.80
N ASN A 216 -1.96 1.89 -2.19
CA ASN A 216 -3.20 1.57 -2.90
C ASN A 216 -3.97 2.81 -3.36
N LEU A 217 -4.02 3.87 -2.56
CA LEU A 217 -4.58 5.15 -2.96
C LEU A 217 -3.84 5.75 -4.16
N TYR A 218 -2.51 5.67 -4.16
CA TYR A 218 -1.64 6.20 -5.19
C TYR A 218 -1.80 5.48 -6.53
N LEU A 219 -1.88 4.14 -6.49
CA LEU A 219 -2.01 3.27 -7.66
C LEU A 219 -3.46 3.10 -8.13
N HIS A 220 -4.45 3.62 -7.41
CA HIS A 220 -5.85 3.54 -7.82
C HIS A 220 -6.14 4.07 -9.25
N PRO A 221 -5.53 5.17 -9.75
CA PRO A 221 -5.72 5.64 -11.11
C PRO A 221 -5.14 4.68 -12.16
N PHE A 222 -4.03 4.00 -11.83
CA PHE A 222 -3.44 2.95 -12.65
C PHE A 222 -4.42 1.78 -12.77
N ASP A 223 -4.99 1.34 -11.65
CA ASP A 223 -6.03 0.28 -11.64
C ASP A 223 -7.23 0.66 -12.50
N GLN A 224 -7.71 1.90 -12.38
CA GLN A 224 -8.82 2.43 -13.17
C GLN A 224 -8.51 2.44 -14.67
N ALA A 225 -7.31 2.86 -15.06
CA ALA A 225 -6.94 2.95 -16.46
C ALA A 225 -6.88 1.58 -17.13
N LEU A 226 -6.23 0.60 -16.48
CA LEU A 226 -6.15 -0.76 -17.00
C LEU A 226 -7.50 -1.47 -16.99
N GLN A 227 -8.30 -1.36 -15.91
CA GLN A 227 -9.64 -1.95 -15.93
C GLN A 227 -10.53 -1.37 -17.05
N LYS A 228 -10.43 -0.05 -17.31
CA LYS A 228 -11.16 0.60 -18.41
C LYS A 228 -10.75 0.12 -19.79
N SER A 229 -9.52 -0.38 -19.97
CA SER A 229 -9.08 -0.96 -21.24
C SER A 229 -9.68 -2.36 -21.49
N GLY A 230 -10.38 -2.94 -20.52
CA GLY A 230 -10.96 -4.27 -20.59
C GLY A 230 -9.96 -5.41 -20.44
N ILE A 231 -8.76 -5.11 -19.92
CA ILE A 231 -7.77 -6.13 -19.57
C ILE A 231 -8.12 -6.78 -18.23
N TRP A 232 -7.82 -8.07 -18.05
CA TRP A 232 -7.90 -8.69 -16.74
C TRP A 232 -6.67 -8.30 -15.93
N LEU A 233 -6.81 -7.31 -15.05
CA LEU A 233 -5.76 -6.89 -14.13
C LEU A 233 -5.90 -7.64 -12.79
N VAL A 234 -4.78 -8.14 -12.27
CA VAL A 234 -4.63 -8.57 -10.87
C VAL A 234 -3.36 -7.92 -10.33
N ARG A 235 -3.48 -7.10 -9.29
CA ARG A 235 -2.36 -6.36 -8.67
C ARG A 235 -2.27 -6.69 -7.19
N TYR A 236 -1.05 -6.92 -6.72
CA TYR A 236 -0.71 -7.05 -5.32
C TYR A 236 0.43 -6.09 -4.99
N ALA A 237 0.09 -4.94 -4.40
CA ALA A 237 1.05 -3.86 -4.18
C ALA A 237 1.70 -3.38 -5.49
N ASP A 238 3.02 -3.56 -5.63
CA ASP A 238 3.86 -3.24 -6.77
C ASP A 238 3.95 -4.35 -7.82
N ASP A 239 3.58 -5.59 -7.47
CA ASP A 239 3.52 -6.74 -8.38
C ASP A 239 2.14 -6.79 -9.07
N PHE A 240 2.09 -6.96 -10.39
CA PHE A 240 0.84 -7.09 -11.12
C PHE A 240 0.95 -7.98 -12.36
N VAL A 241 -0.15 -8.66 -12.65
CA VAL A 241 -0.35 -9.38 -13.89
C VAL A 241 -1.50 -8.80 -14.69
N CYS A 242 -1.32 -8.67 -16.00
CA CYS A 242 -2.40 -8.41 -16.94
C CYS A 242 -2.60 -9.65 -17.81
N LEU A 243 -3.84 -10.10 -17.95
CA LEU A 243 -4.18 -11.29 -18.72
C LEU A 243 -5.07 -10.95 -19.91
N SER A 244 -4.90 -11.66 -21.01
CA SER A 244 -5.78 -11.57 -22.17
C SER A 244 -5.81 -12.85 -23.00
N ARG A 245 -6.81 -12.96 -23.88
CA ARG A 245 -6.86 -13.98 -24.92
C ARG A 245 -5.93 -13.67 -26.10
N ASP A 246 -5.55 -12.40 -26.25
CA ASP A 246 -4.80 -11.87 -27.40
C ASP A 246 -3.52 -11.17 -26.95
N GLU A 247 -2.39 -11.58 -27.53
CA GLU A 247 -1.08 -10.96 -27.31
C GLU A 247 -1.08 -9.47 -27.60
N ARG A 248 -1.81 -9.02 -28.63
CA ARG A 248 -1.87 -7.60 -29.02
C ARG A 248 -2.44 -6.76 -27.89
N ARG A 249 -3.44 -7.27 -27.17
CA ARG A 249 -4.03 -6.60 -25.99
C ARG A 249 -3.05 -6.54 -24.83
N ILE A 250 -2.23 -7.57 -24.64
CA ILE A 250 -1.16 -7.56 -23.64
C ILE A 250 -0.12 -6.49 -23.96
N ARG A 251 0.32 -6.38 -25.23
CA ARG A 251 1.25 -5.34 -25.67
C ARG A 251 0.66 -3.93 -25.52
N GLN A 252 -0.63 -3.75 -25.77
CA GLN A 252 -1.34 -2.50 -25.49
C GLN A 252 -1.43 -2.20 -23.99
N ALA A 253 -1.69 -3.22 -23.17
CA ALA A 253 -1.71 -3.09 -21.71
C ALA A 253 -0.35 -2.68 -21.15
N LEU A 254 0.76 -3.23 -21.68
CA LEU A 254 2.11 -2.81 -21.31
C LEU A 254 2.35 -1.32 -21.60
N LYS A 255 1.97 -0.85 -22.80
CA LYS A 255 2.09 0.58 -23.16
C LYS A 255 1.25 1.47 -22.25
N LEU A 256 0.02 1.06 -21.96
CA LEU A 256 -0.88 1.82 -21.08
C LEU A 256 -0.37 1.83 -19.63
N ALA A 257 0.15 0.69 -19.15
CA ALA A 257 0.76 0.57 -17.84
C ALA A 257 1.96 1.53 -17.70
N ASP A 258 2.86 1.54 -18.68
CA ASP A 258 4.02 2.43 -18.71
C ASP A 258 3.59 3.90 -18.69
N GLN A 259 2.67 4.30 -19.58
CA GLN A 259 2.15 5.67 -19.65
C GLN A 259 1.50 6.12 -18.34
N THR A 260 0.68 5.27 -17.73
CA THR A 260 -0.05 5.62 -16.50
C THR A 260 0.86 5.64 -15.28
N LEU A 261 1.86 4.76 -15.21
CA LEU A 261 2.89 4.80 -14.16
C LEU A 261 3.78 6.04 -14.30
N GLN A 262 4.18 6.41 -15.52
CA GLN A 262 4.96 7.64 -15.76
C GLN A 262 4.20 8.90 -15.30
N GLN A 263 2.88 8.98 -15.53
CA GLN A 263 2.04 10.05 -14.99
C GLN A 263 2.00 10.10 -13.46
N LEU A 264 2.24 8.96 -12.82
CA LEU A 264 2.39 8.83 -11.38
C LEU A 264 3.85 8.97 -10.92
N GLY A 265 4.80 9.29 -11.81
CA GLY A 265 6.22 9.35 -11.48
C GLY A 265 6.85 8.00 -11.13
N LEU A 266 6.21 6.91 -11.54
CA LEU A 266 6.65 5.53 -11.35
C LEU A 266 7.12 4.92 -12.68
N GLN A 267 7.83 3.80 -12.60
CA GLN A 267 8.33 3.08 -13.77
C GLN A 267 8.13 1.58 -13.60
N ILE A 268 7.87 0.90 -14.70
CA ILE A 268 7.88 -0.56 -14.76
C ILE A 268 9.32 -1.05 -14.54
N HIS A 269 9.49 -2.16 -13.83
CA HIS A 269 10.78 -2.79 -13.60
C HIS A 269 11.22 -3.59 -14.84
N PRO A 270 12.22 -3.12 -15.61
CA PRO A 270 12.52 -3.68 -16.94
C PRO A 270 12.99 -5.14 -16.87
N GLN A 271 13.75 -5.51 -15.85
CA GLN A 271 14.27 -6.88 -15.67
C GLN A 271 13.27 -7.86 -15.04
N LYS A 272 12.17 -7.35 -14.48
CA LYS A 272 11.10 -8.17 -13.85
C LYS A 272 9.80 -8.08 -14.63
N THR A 273 9.89 -7.68 -15.89
CA THR A 273 8.74 -7.53 -16.77
C THR A 273 8.92 -8.45 -17.95
N ARG A 274 7.92 -9.31 -18.18
CA ARG A 274 7.93 -10.23 -19.31
C ARG A 274 6.53 -10.42 -19.86
N LEU A 275 6.46 -10.64 -21.17
CA LEU A 275 5.29 -11.22 -21.82
C LEU A 275 5.52 -12.73 -21.85
N THR A 276 4.53 -13.48 -21.39
CA THR A 276 4.60 -14.93 -21.24
C THR A 276 3.21 -15.52 -21.46
N THR A 277 3.14 -16.83 -21.49
CA THR A 277 1.88 -17.59 -21.54
C THR A 277 1.73 -18.51 -20.34
N PHE A 278 0.55 -19.09 -20.17
CA PHE A 278 0.39 -20.18 -19.18
C PHE A 278 1.25 -21.39 -19.55
N ASP A 279 1.49 -21.69 -20.83
CA ASP A 279 2.30 -22.85 -21.23
C ASP A 279 3.77 -22.71 -20.87
N GLU A 280 4.33 -21.50 -20.97
CA GLU A 280 5.70 -21.16 -20.53
C GLU A 280 5.79 -21.07 -19.00
N GLY A 281 4.72 -20.58 -18.38
CA GLY A 281 4.56 -20.46 -16.94
C GLY A 281 5.19 -19.21 -16.33
N PHE A 282 4.64 -18.79 -15.19
CA PHE A 282 5.04 -17.56 -14.50
C PHE A 282 4.76 -17.63 -13.00
N GLN A 283 5.45 -16.78 -12.25
CA GLN A 283 5.33 -16.69 -10.80
C GLN A 283 4.64 -15.37 -10.44
N PHE A 284 3.65 -15.42 -9.55
CA PHE A 284 2.96 -14.24 -9.07
C PHE A 284 2.59 -14.45 -7.59
N VAL A 285 2.96 -13.50 -6.73
CA VAL A 285 2.62 -13.48 -5.28
C VAL A 285 2.83 -14.80 -4.51
N GLY A 286 3.91 -15.52 -4.82
CA GLY A 286 4.24 -16.80 -4.17
C GLY A 286 3.55 -18.02 -4.78
N TRP A 287 2.95 -17.88 -5.95
CA TRP A 287 2.34 -18.96 -6.71
C TRP A 287 2.99 -19.11 -8.08
N PHE A 288 3.14 -20.34 -8.55
CA PHE A 288 3.62 -20.64 -9.90
C PHE A 288 2.50 -21.24 -10.74
N PHE A 289 2.24 -20.62 -11.90
CA PHE A 289 1.23 -21.02 -12.86
C PHE A 289 1.94 -21.63 -14.06
N VAL A 290 1.56 -22.84 -14.47
CA VAL A 290 2.07 -23.46 -15.70
C VAL A 290 1.05 -24.42 -16.27
N ARG A 291 0.78 -24.32 -17.58
CA ARG A 291 -0.30 -25.04 -18.28
C ARG A 291 -1.62 -24.91 -17.49
N ASN A 292 -2.18 -26.04 -17.09
CA ASN A 292 -3.38 -26.13 -16.25
C ASN A 292 -3.09 -26.27 -14.74
N GLU A 293 -1.82 -26.31 -14.35
CA GLU A 293 -1.39 -26.51 -12.97
C GLU A 293 -1.21 -25.18 -12.23
N LEU A 294 -1.26 -25.26 -10.89
CA LEU A 294 -0.98 -24.18 -9.96
C LEU A 294 -0.21 -24.75 -8.76
N PHE A 295 0.93 -24.17 -8.44
CA PHE A 295 1.77 -24.57 -7.32
C PHE A 295 1.96 -23.42 -6.33
N GLN A 296 1.80 -23.69 -5.03
CA GLN A 296 2.17 -22.75 -3.98
C GLN A 296 3.66 -22.88 -3.69
N LEU A 297 4.40 -21.77 -3.78
CA LEU A 297 5.81 -21.73 -3.49
C LEU A 297 5.99 -21.44 -2.00
N LYS A 298 6.88 -22.22 -1.37
CA LYS A 298 7.22 -22.09 0.06
C LYS A 298 8.19 -20.94 0.30
#